data_AF-A0A1U9NBP1-F1
#
_entry.id   AF-A0A1U9NBP1-F1
#
_cell.length_a   1.000
_cell.length_b   1.000
_cell.length_c   1.000
_cell.angle_alpha   90.00
_cell.angle_beta   90.00
_cell.angle_gamma   90.00
#
_symmetry.space_group_name_H-M   'P 1'
#
loop_
_entity.id
_entity.type
_entity.pdbx_description
1 polymer ?
#
loop_
_entity_poly.entity_id
_entity_poly.type
_entity_poly.pdbx_seq_one_letter_code
_entity_poly.pdbx_strand_id
1 'polypeptide(L)'
;MTPTKIRFHKGSQQLELHYGAEQWLLSAEFLRVHSPSAEVKGHGPGQEVLQYGKKNVGIVALERAGNYALKLIFDDGHATGIYTWEYLHQLGANQAQLWERYLQQLHQAGKSRDADTSVVRLIDPQNQ
;
A
#
# COMPACT_ATOMS: atom_id res chain seq x y z
N MET A 1 -4.42 10.61 -15.73
CA MET A 1 -3.41 11.66 -15.37
C MET A 1 -2.03 11.03 -15.23
N THR A 2 -0.94 11.71 -15.58
CA THR A 2 0.44 11.19 -15.47
C THR A 2 1.25 11.99 -14.43
N PRO A 3 2.10 11.36 -13.62
CA PRO A 3 2.97 12.08 -12.69
C PRO A 3 4.05 12.86 -13.45
N THR A 4 4.32 14.10 -13.01
CA THR A 4 5.43 14.93 -13.50
C THR A 4 6.77 14.46 -12.93
N LYS A 5 6.77 13.89 -11.72
CA LYS A 5 7.98 13.36 -11.07
C LYS A 5 7.66 12.16 -10.20
N ILE A 6 8.55 11.18 -10.23
CA ILE A 6 8.47 9.97 -9.42
C ILE A 6 9.83 9.82 -8.75
N ARG A 7 9.84 9.70 -7.43
CA ARG A 7 11.06 9.53 -6.67
C ARG A 7 10.87 8.51 -5.57
N PHE A 8 11.83 7.63 -5.41
CA PHE A 8 11.77 6.57 -4.43
C PHE A 8 12.84 6.74 -3.37
N HIS A 9 12.40 6.80 -2.13
CA HIS A 9 13.24 6.93 -0.95
C HIS A 9 13.51 5.54 -0.39
N LYS A 10 14.58 4.89 -0.86
CA LYS A 10 15.00 3.57 -0.37
C LYS A 10 15.23 3.50 1.14
N GLY A 11 15.72 4.59 1.75
CA GLY A 11 15.96 4.65 3.20
C GLY A 11 14.66 4.58 4.00
N SER A 12 13.66 5.38 3.63
CA SER A 12 12.36 5.44 4.33
C SER A 12 11.33 4.48 3.77
N GLN A 13 11.64 3.76 2.68
CA GLN A 13 10.71 2.91 1.94
C GLN A 13 9.44 3.68 1.50
N GLN A 14 9.62 4.90 0.98
CA GLN A 14 8.53 5.78 0.54
C GLN A 14 8.65 6.15 -0.93
N LEU A 15 7.53 6.07 -1.64
CA LEU A 15 7.37 6.54 -3.02
C LEU A 15 6.76 7.93 -3.01
N GLU A 16 7.54 8.90 -3.47
CA GLU A 16 7.14 10.28 -3.69
C GLU A 16 6.65 10.43 -5.13
N LEU A 17 5.40 10.85 -5.29
CA LEU A 17 4.76 11.10 -6.58
C LEU A 17 4.32 12.55 -6.67
N HIS A 18 4.67 13.20 -7.78
CA HIS A 18 4.29 14.58 -8.07
C HIS A 18 3.37 14.58 -9.28
N TYR A 19 2.22 15.22 -9.15
CA TYR A 19 1.26 15.44 -10.22
C TYR A 19 1.00 16.95 -10.32
N GLY A 20 1.80 17.64 -11.14
CA GLY A 20 1.70 19.09 -11.26
C GLY A 20 2.01 19.80 -9.93
N ALA A 21 0.99 20.35 -9.27
CA ALA A 21 1.09 21.03 -7.98
C ALA A 21 0.86 20.10 -6.78
N GLU A 22 0.30 18.91 -7.01
CA GLU A 22 -0.02 17.95 -5.95
C GLU A 22 1.14 16.98 -5.76
N GLN A 23 1.42 16.64 -4.50
CA GLN A 23 2.47 15.72 -4.13
C GLN A 23 1.96 14.74 -3.07
N TRP A 24 2.29 13.47 -3.26
CA TRP A 24 1.91 12.40 -2.33
C TRP A 24 3.10 11.52 -2.01
N LEU A 25 3.16 11.11 -0.74
CA LEU A 25 4.16 10.19 -0.21
C LEU A 25 3.47 8.90 0.21
N LEU A 26 3.69 7.84 -0.55
CA LEU A 26 3.10 6.53 -0.35
C LEU A 26 4.16 5.58 0.19
N SER A 27 3.96 5.05 1.40
CA SER A 27 4.87 4.05 1.98
C SER A 27 4.77 2.71 1.24
N ALA A 28 5.86 1.95 1.22
CA ALA A 28 5.92 0.61 0.62
C ALA A 28 4.86 -0.33 1.20
N GLU A 29 4.63 -0.29 2.52
CA GLU A 29 3.55 -1.03 3.20
C GLU A 29 2.20 -0.69 2.58
N PHE A 30 1.86 0.60 2.52
CA PHE A 30 0.58 1.07 1.98
C PHE A 30 0.37 0.61 0.54
N LEU A 31 1.39 0.77 -0.31
CA LEU A 31 1.34 0.31 -1.69
C LEU A 31 1.11 -1.21 -1.73
N ARG A 32 1.89 -1.99 -0.96
CA ARG A 32 1.81 -3.44 -0.98
C ARG A 32 0.43 -3.98 -0.56
N VAL A 33 -0.15 -3.41 0.49
CA VAL A 33 -1.47 -3.85 1.01
C VAL A 33 -2.62 -3.42 0.09
N HIS A 34 -2.44 -2.33 -0.66
CA HIS A 34 -3.35 -1.84 -1.69
C HIS A 34 -2.88 -2.20 -3.11
N SER A 35 -2.07 -3.26 -3.27
CA SER A 35 -1.56 -3.67 -4.58
C SER A 35 -2.68 -4.36 -5.38
N PRO A 36 -3.09 -3.82 -6.55
CA PRO A 36 -4.03 -4.48 -7.43
C PRO A 36 -3.25 -5.56 -8.17
N SER A 37 -3.09 -6.72 -7.55
CA SER A 37 -2.38 -7.83 -8.18
C SER A 37 -3.05 -8.16 -9.52
N ALA A 38 -2.33 -7.92 -10.62
CA ALA A 38 -2.83 -7.99 -11.99
C ALA A 38 -3.29 -9.39 -12.44
N GLU A 39 -3.25 -10.38 -11.54
CA GLU A 39 -3.77 -11.74 -11.75
C GLU A 39 -5.27 -11.89 -11.47
N VAL A 40 -5.95 -10.87 -10.92
CA VAL A 40 -7.36 -10.98 -10.57
C VAL A 40 -8.25 -10.21 -11.54
N LYS A 41 -8.22 -10.57 -12.84
CA LYS A 41 -9.35 -10.33 -13.74
C LYS A 41 -10.51 -11.25 -13.33
N GLY A 42 -11.13 -11.04 -12.17
CA GLY A 42 -12.23 -11.94 -11.78
C GLY A 42 -12.86 -11.84 -10.39
N HIS A 43 -12.36 -11.02 -9.45
CA HIS A 43 -13.04 -10.88 -8.16
C HIS A 43 -13.37 -9.43 -7.87
N GLY A 44 -14.66 -9.21 -7.58
CA GLY A 44 -15.22 -7.91 -7.30
C GLY A 44 -14.67 -7.26 -6.01
N PRO A 45 -15.09 -6.02 -5.73
CA PRO A 45 -14.71 -5.31 -4.51
C PRO A 45 -15.08 -6.15 -3.28
N GLY A 46 -14.10 -6.54 -2.46
CA GLY A 46 -14.31 -7.33 -1.24
C GLY A 46 -13.60 -8.69 -1.16
N GLN A 47 -12.88 -9.12 -2.20
CA GLN A 47 -12.04 -10.32 -2.18
C GLN A 47 -10.54 -10.01 -2.20
N GLU A 48 -10.18 -8.81 -1.74
CA GLU A 48 -8.80 -8.44 -1.48
C GLU A 48 -8.33 -9.25 -0.27
N VAL A 49 -7.37 -10.16 -0.47
CA VAL A 49 -6.77 -10.89 0.64
C VAL A 49 -6.07 -9.86 1.53
N LEU A 50 -6.59 -9.67 2.74
CA LEU A 50 -6.02 -8.75 3.73
C LEU A 50 -4.54 -9.10 3.95
N GLN A 51 -3.66 -8.24 3.46
CA GLN A 51 -2.23 -8.40 3.64
C GLN A 51 -1.85 -7.87 5.04
N TYR A 52 -1.39 -8.75 5.92
CA TYR A 52 -0.97 -8.42 7.28
C TYR A 52 0.46 -8.91 7.55
N GLY A 53 1.11 -8.38 8.58
CA GLY A 53 2.51 -8.70 8.87
C GLY A 53 3.50 -8.14 7.83
N LYS A 54 3.09 -7.15 7.02
CA LYS A 54 3.90 -6.57 5.94
C LYS A 54 4.47 -5.20 6.29
N LYS A 55 4.49 -4.79 7.56
CA LYS A 55 5.07 -3.51 8.00
C LYS A 55 6.52 -3.31 7.56
N ASN A 56 7.29 -4.39 7.51
CA ASN A 56 8.69 -4.37 7.09
C ASN A 56 8.88 -4.56 5.57
N VAL A 57 7.80 -4.57 4.79
CA VAL A 57 7.92 -4.75 3.34
C VAL A 57 8.62 -3.54 2.72
N GLY A 58 9.67 -3.84 1.96
CA GLY A 58 10.38 -2.86 1.16
C GLY A 58 10.02 -2.96 -0.32
N ILE A 59 10.16 -1.86 -1.04
CA ILE A 59 10.25 -1.84 -2.50
C ILE A 59 11.73 -2.03 -2.87
N VAL A 60 12.00 -3.12 -3.58
CA VAL A 60 13.33 -3.48 -4.10
C VAL A 60 13.63 -2.65 -5.35
N ALA A 61 12.66 -2.60 -6.26
CA ALA A 61 12.81 -1.95 -7.55
C ALA A 61 11.47 -1.45 -8.08
N LEU A 62 11.55 -0.48 -9.00
CA LEU A 62 10.39 0.08 -9.67
C LEU A 62 10.73 0.28 -11.14
N GLU A 63 9.85 -0.23 -11.98
CA GLU A 63 10.00 -0.28 -13.43
C GLU A 63 8.81 0.40 -14.07
N ARG A 64 9.02 1.14 -15.16
CA ARG A 64 7.90 1.70 -15.91
C ARG A 64 7.26 0.61 -16.75
N ALA A 65 5.99 0.31 -16.48
CA ALA A 65 5.19 -0.60 -17.28
C ALA A 65 4.52 0.19 -18.42
N GLY A 66 5.29 0.42 -19.49
CA GLY A 66 4.87 1.26 -20.61
C GLY A 66 4.72 2.74 -20.21
N ASN A 67 3.73 3.41 -20.80
CA ASN A 67 3.47 4.85 -20.56
C ASN A 67 2.31 5.14 -19.60
N TYR A 68 1.63 4.12 -19.08
CA TYR A 68 0.40 4.30 -18.29
C TYR A 68 0.48 3.73 -16.86
N ALA A 69 1.53 2.98 -16.54
CA ALA A 69 1.67 2.33 -15.24
C ALA A 69 3.12 2.22 -14.75
N LEU A 70 3.26 2.01 -13.44
CA LEU A 70 4.49 1.69 -12.74
C LEU A 70 4.37 0.29 -12.16
N LYS A 71 5.33 -0.56 -12.47
CA LYS A 71 5.50 -1.87 -11.86
C LYS A 71 6.39 -1.72 -10.63
N LEU A 72 5.90 -2.16 -9.48
CA LEU A 72 6.64 -2.16 -8.22
C LEU A 72 7.04 -3.59 -7.86
N ILE A 73 8.31 -3.76 -7.52
CA ILE A 73 8.90 -5.01 -7.07
C ILE A 73 9.16 -4.87 -5.57
N PHE A 74 8.52 -5.73 -4.78
CA PHE A 74 8.65 -5.77 -3.33
C PHE A 74 9.54 -6.92 -2.89
N ASP A 75 10.17 -6.75 -1.74
CA ASP A 75 11.14 -7.72 -1.18
C ASP A 75 10.48 -9.02 -0.69
N ASP A 76 9.19 -8.96 -0.37
CA ASP A 76 8.36 -10.09 0.06
C ASP A 76 8.09 -11.13 -1.06
N GLY A 77 8.82 -11.08 -2.17
CA GLY A 77 8.63 -11.94 -3.35
C GLY A 77 7.52 -11.47 -4.30
N HIS A 78 6.91 -10.31 -4.05
CA HIS A 78 5.85 -9.77 -4.90
C HIS A 78 6.42 -8.86 -6.00
N ALA A 79 6.50 -9.35 -7.23
CA ALA A 79 7.07 -8.62 -8.37
C ALA A 79 6.06 -8.25 -9.47
N THR A 80 4.77 -8.53 -9.26
CA THR A 80 3.70 -8.37 -10.28
C THR A 80 2.77 -7.18 -10.02
N GLY A 81 3.08 -6.33 -9.04
CA GLY A 81 2.26 -5.17 -8.70
C GLY A 81 2.34 -4.08 -9.78
N ILE A 82 1.31 -3.98 -10.62
CA ILE A 82 1.21 -2.95 -11.67
C ILE A 82 0.23 -1.87 -11.20
N TYR A 83 0.73 -0.64 -11.07
CA TYR A 83 -0.03 0.50 -10.58
C TYR A 83 -0.17 1.51 -11.70
N THR A 84 -1.38 1.71 -12.19
CA THR A 84 -1.63 2.75 -13.18
C THR A 84 -1.43 4.14 -12.57
N TRP A 85 -1.08 5.12 -13.38
CA TRP A 85 -0.90 6.49 -12.89
C TRP A 85 -2.16 7.06 -12.24
N GLU A 86 -3.33 6.68 -12.75
CA GLU A 86 -4.62 7.07 -12.18
C GLU A 86 -4.85 6.40 -10.83
N TYR A 87 -4.52 5.11 -10.70
CA TYR A 87 -4.64 4.41 -9.44
C TYR A 87 -3.70 4.97 -8.37
N LEU A 88 -2.44 5.24 -8.72
CA LEU A 88 -1.48 5.89 -7.81
C LEU A 88 -1.98 7.26 -7.32
N HIS A 89 -2.60 8.04 -8.21
CA HIS A 89 -3.22 9.31 -7.85
C HIS A 89 -4.40 9.11 -6.89
N GLN A 90 -5.27 8.14 -7.16
CA GLN A 90 -6.38 7.81 -6.25
C GLN A 90 -5.88 7.32 -4.89
N LEU A 91 -4.83 6.51 -4.86
CA LEU A 91 -4.17 6.06 -3.64
C LEU A 91 -3.62 7.24 -2.82
N GLY A 92 -2.98 8.21 -3.47
CA GLY A 92 -2.51 9.44 -2.83
C GLY A 92 -3.64 10.29 -2.27
N ALA A 93 -4.65 10.57 -3.09
CA ALA A 93 -5.79 11.40 -2.70
C ALA A 93 -6.65 10.76 -1.60
N ASN A 94 -6.79 9.43 -1.60
CA ASN A 94 -7.61 8.69 -0.63
C ASN A 94 -6.77 7.97 0.43
N GLN A 95 -5.49 8.33 0.58
CA GLN A 95 -4.54 7.62 1.44
C GLN A 95 -5.08 7.46 2.87
N ALA A 96 -5.55 8.57 3.46
CA ALA A 96 -6.10 8.58 4.82
C ALA A 96 -7.30 7.62 4.95
N GLN A 97 -8.28 7.75 4.07
CA GLN A 97 -9.51 6.94 4.12
C GLN A 97 -9.25 5.46 3.82
N LEU A 98 -8.35 5.14 2.88
CA LEU A 98 -7.95 3.77 2.59
C LEU A 98 -7.19 3.14 3.75
N TRP A 99 -6.30 3.92 4.37
CA TRP A 99 -5.51 3.48 5.51
C TRP A 99 -6.37 3.19 6.74
N GLU A 100 -7.32 4.08 7.06
CA GLU A 100 -8.26 3.84 8.15
C GLU A 100 -9.07 2.56 7.91
N ARG A 101 -9.56 2.34 6.68
CA ARG A 101 -10.25 1.09 6.32
C ARG A 101 -9.35 -0.13 6.50
N TYR A 102 -8.08 -0.05 6.11
CA TYR A 102 -7.11 -1.13 6.31
C TYR A 102 -6.90 -1.43 7.81
N LEU A 103 -6.73 -0.41 8.65
CA LEU A 103 -6.59 -0.58 10.10
C LEU A 103 -7.85 -1.20 10.72
N GLN A 104 -9.04 -0.78 10.28
CA GLN A 104 -10.31 -1.38 10.70
C GLN A 104 -10.40 -2.86 10.32
N GLN A 105 -10.02 -3.22 9.08
CA GLN A 105 -10.00 -4.62 8.66
C GLN A 105 -9.00 -5.48 9.46
N LEU A 106 -7.81 -4.95 9.76
CA LEU A 106 -6.85 -5.62 10.65
C LEU A 106 -7.45 -5.85 12.03
N HIS A 107 -8.10 -4.83 12.60
CA HIS A 107 -8.73 -4.92 13.91
C HIS A 107 -9.87 -5.96 13.91
N GLN A 108 -10.74 -5.94 12.91
CA GLN A 108 -11.83 -6.92 12.77
C GLN A 108 -11.32 -8.35 12.56
N ALA A 109 -10.23 -8.52 11.81
CA ALA A 109 -9.60 -9.82 11.58
C ALA A 109 -8.71 -10.28 12.77
N GLY A 110 -8.52 -9.45 13.80
CA GLY A 110 -7.57 -9.71 14.88
C GLY A 110 -6.13 -9.86 14.40
N LYS A 111 -5.80 -9.23 13.26
CA LYS A 111 -4.47 -9.23 12.64
C LYS A 111 -3.77 -7.91 12.95
N SER A 112 -2.50 -7.82 12.60
CA SER A 112 -1.70 -6.63 12.83
C SER A 112 -0.71 -6.39 11.70
N ARG A 113 -0.24 -5.16 11.62
CA ARG A 113 0.75 -4.71 10.62
C ARG A 113 2.10 -5.40 10.80
N ASP A 114 2.47 -5.61 12.06
CA ASP A 114 3.73 -6.26 12.42
C ASP A 114 3.62 -7.80 12.26
N ALA A 115 4.69 -8.41 11.76
CA ALA A 115 4.78 -9.87 11.71
C ALA A 115 5.07 -10.46 13.10
N ASP A 116 5.77 -9.69 13.95
CA ASP A 116 6.12 -10.02 15.32
C ASP A 116 5.22 -9.24 16.28
N THR A 117 3.93 -9.50 16.21
CA THR A 117 3.01 -9.01 17.24
C THR A 117 2.25 -10.20 17.76
N SER A 118 2.81 -10.72 18.85
CA SER A 118 1.99 -11.22 19.94
C SER A 118 0.94 -10.14 20.22
N VAL A 119 -0.32 -10.42 19.90
CA VAL A 119 -1.47 -9.61 20.33
C VAL A 119 -1.43 -9.51 21.86
N VAL A 120 -0.66 -8.55 22.38
CA VAL A 120 -0.86 -8.05 23.73
C VAL A 120 -2.19 -7.34 23.64
N ARG A 121 -3.22 -8.08 24.04
CA ARG A 121 -4.54 -7.58 24.40
C ARG A 121 -4.33 -6.54 25.50
N LEU A 122 -3.93 -5.34 25.14
CA LEU A 122 -4.23 -4.16 25.94
C LEU A 122 -5.71 -3.90 25.67
N ILE A 123 -6.53 -4.69 26.35
CA ILE A 123 -7.87 -4.29 26.77
C ILE A 123 -7.66 -2.92 27.37
N ASP A 124 -8.16 -1.88 26.70
CA ASP A 124 -8.21 -0.55 27.28
C ASP A 124 -8.99 -0.65 28.59
N PRO A 125 -8.36 -0.48 29.76
CA PRO A 125 -9.11 -0.24 30.96
C PRO A 125 -9.31 1.27 31.03
N GLN A 126 -10.60 1.64 31.03
CA GLN A 126 -11.17 2.86 31.62
C GLN A 126 -11.54 3.97 30.63
N ASN A 127 -12.87 4.18 30.50
CA ASN A 127 -13.43 5.36 31.17
C ASN A 127 -14.91 5.17 31.56
N GLN A 128 -15.08 4.86 32.85
CA GLN A 128 -16.16 5.25 33.79
C GLN A 128 -17.62 5.34 33.31
#